data_AF-A0A960RJE4-F1
#
_entry.id   AF-A0A960RJE4-F1
#
_cell.length_a   1.000
_cell.length_b   1.000
_cell.length_c   1.000
_cell.angle_alpha   90.00
_cell.angle_beta   90.00
_cell.angle_gamma   90.00
#
_symmetry.space_group_name_H-M   'P 1'
#
loop_
_entity.id
_entity.type
_entity.pdbx_description
1 polymer ?
#
loop_
_entity_poly.entity_id
_entity_poly.type
_entity_poly.pdbx_seq_one_letter_code
_entity_poly.pdbx_strand_id
1 'polypeptide(L)'
;MLKFLRWLFQKLGAAVLMVGLALAAWALWIFLKDNVDFDLRHNEIVRALSGQRAEIREALADVHHRQEKLLQEITAEKKRAEQAAGVIRKLRDLESTWDKFVGNPEQQKANAEQMARMETLRLDAETKVAELEAAYTRGTWERDGLELALGKLETQITKAQAQRSKIMHYLEQAWERSKWWIAGVLALYFFGPSVAKLFLYYAMAPIIMRGRPVRLNPAAGALPEVGASRVSLDVPLREGNRLWIRERFLQSSDEGVVKKTRFLLDWKIPFTCLASGLTEMIELKPAKAAGEQHVTLSNQANPHIELALITLGEGSTLVLRPSFLAGIATEQGRKVRIRRRWQIFRWQAWVTMQFRYFEFVGPARLILAGSRGVRVERLAATARRTNQDATIGFTPALDYKPVRAETFWG
;
A
#
# COMPACT_ATOMS: atom_id res chain seq x y z
N MET A 1 -22.38 -15.86 -10.98
CA MET A 1 -22.46 -14.44 -10.55
C MET A 1 -22.01 -14.23 -9.10
N LEU A 2 -22.61 -14.87 -8.10
CA LEU A 2 -22.28 -14.73 -6.66
C LEU A 2 -20.79 -14.97 -6.29
N LYS A 3 -20.14 -15.99 -6.88
CA LYS A 3 -18.71 -16.26 -6.65
C LYS A 3 -17.80 -15.14 -7.16
N PHE A 4 -18.14 -14.55 -8.30
CA PHE A 4 -17.40 -13.43 -8.88
C PHE A 4 -17.57 -12.17 -8.04
N LEU A 5 -18.81 -11.87 -7.60
CA LEU A 5 -19.08 -10.75 -6.70
C LEU A 5 -18.29 -10.90 -5.39
N ARG A 6 -18.33 -12.07 -4.75
CA ARG A 6 -17.60 -12.34 -3.50
C ARG A 6 -16.09 -12.18 -3.69
N TRP A 7 -15.54 -12.69 -4.78
CA TRP A 7 -14.12 -12.51 -5.12
C TRP A 7 -13.76 -11.04 -5.32
N LEU A 8 -14.61 -10.27 -6.01
CA LEU A 8 -14.42 -8.84 -6.26
C LEU A 8 -14.48 -8.03 -4.95
N PHE A 9 -15.47 -8.30 -4.09
CA PHE A 9 -15.58 -7.67 -2.77
C PHE A 9 -14.39 -7.99 -1.87
N GLN A 10 -13.92 -9.25 -1.84
CA GLN A 10 -12.72 -9.63 -1.08
C GLN A 10 -11.48 -8.89 -1.61
N LYS A 11 -11.33 -8.80 -2.94
CA LYS A 11 -10.22 -8.09 -3.57
C LYS A 11 -10.26 -6.58 -3.29
N LEU A 12 -11.44 -5.96 -3.35
CA LEU A 12 -11.63 -4.54 -3.05
C LEU A 12 -11.38 -4.25 -1.56
N GLY A 13 -11.90 -5.08 -0.65
CA GLY A 13 -11.65 -4.92 0.79
C GLY A 13 -10.17 -4.99 1.13
N ALA A 14 -9.45 -5.96 0.56
CA ALA A 14 -8.00 -6.07 0.72
C ALA A 14 -7.26 -4.85 0.14
N ALA A 15 -7.70 -4.34 -1.01
CA ALA A 15 -7.11 -3.16 -1.64
C ALA A 15 -7.28 -1.90 -0.77
N VAL A 16 -8.50 -1.65 -0.26
CA VAL A 16 -8.77 -0.52 0.64
C VAL A 16 -7.92 -0.59 1.90
N LEU A 17 -7.80 -1.78 2.51
CA LEU A 17 -6.94 -1.99 3.67
C LEU A 17 -5.47 -1.69 3.37
N MET A 18 -4.93 -2.19 2.25
CA MET A 18 -3.55 -1.92 1.85
C MET A 18 -3.30 -0.42 1.66
N VAL A 19 -4.22 0.29 1.00
CA VAL A 19 -4.11 1.74 0.78
C VAL A 19 -4.20 2.52 2.09
N GLY A 20 -5.18 2.18 2.94
CA GLY A 20 -5.36 2.84 4.23
C GLY A 20 -4.12 2.67 5.13
N LEU A 21 -3.56 1.47 5.20
CA LEU A 21 -2.34 1.19 5.97
C LEU A 21 -1.11 1.93 5.39
N ALA A 22 -0.96 1.95 4.07
CA ALA A 22 0.15 2.65 3.41
C ALA A 22 0.08 4.17 3.67
N LEU A 23 -1.11 4.76 3.54
CA LEU A 23 -1.32 6.19 3.81
C LEU A 23 -1.11 6.52 5.28
N ALA A 24 -1.62 5.70 6.20
CA ALA A 24 -1.42 5.90 7.63
C ALA A 24 0.06 5.82 8.02
N ALA A 25 0.80 4.82 7.50
CA ALA A 25 2.22 4.68 7.75
C ALA A 25 3.03 5.87 7.18
N TRP A 26 2.67 6.35 5.99
CA TRP A 26 3.35 7.48 5.37
C TRP A 26 3.03 8.81 6.05
N ALA A 27 1.77 9.04 6.42
CA ALA A 27 1.36 10.20 7.22
C ALA A 27 2.06 10.21 8.59
N LEU A 28 2.17 9.06 9.25
CA LEU A 28 2.91 8.92 10.51
C LEU A 28 4.40 9.21 10.33
N TRP A 29 5.00 8.75 9.23
CA TRP A 29 6.40 9.04 8.90
C TRP A 29 6.66 10.54 8.69
N ILE A 30 5.80 11.24 7.93
CA ILE A 30 5.91 12.68 7.74
C ILE A 30 5.70 13.40 9.07
N PHE A 31 4.69 12.99 9.85
CA PHE A 31 4.45 13.55 11.18
C PHE A 31 5.68 13.44 12.07
N LEU A 32 6.30 12.26 12.18
CA LEU A 32 7.50 12.05 12.98
C LEU A 32 8.70 12.89 12.49
N LYS A 33 8.81 13.12 11.18
CA LYS A 33 9.89 13.91 10.58
C LYS A 33 9.73 15.41 10.86
N ASP A 34 8.50 15.93 10.80
CA ASP A 34 8.23 17.38 10.85
C ASP A 34 7.76 17.89 12.23
N ASN A 35 7.51 16.98 13.20
CA ASN A 35 6.91 17.34 14.50
C ASN A 35 7.72 18.35 15.33
N VAL A 36 9.02 18.50 15.07
CA VAL A 36 9.88 19.42 15.83
C VAL A 36 9.80 20.86 15.30
N ASP A 37 9.52 21.05 14.01
CA ASP A 37 9.61 22.36 13.37
C ASP A 37 8.25 23.07 13.24
N PHE A 38 7.15 22.32 13.11
CA PHE A 38 5.84 22.91 12.80
C PHE A 38 5.29 23.75 13.96
N ASP A 39 5.38 23.25 15.19
CA ASP A 39 4.89 23.97 16.37
C ASP A 39 5.73 25.21 16.67
N LEU A 40 7.04 25.16 16.40
CA LEU A 40 7.92 26.33 16.53
C LEU A 40 7.55 27.40 15.51
N ARG A 41 7.45 27.06 14.21
CA ARG A 41 7.09 28.03 13.16
C ARG A 41 5.68 28.59 13.34
N HIS A 42 4.72 27.79 13.76
CA HIS A 42 3.36 28.26 14.02
C HIS A 42 3.33 29.26 15.18
N ASN A 43 4.01 28.94 16.29
CA ASN A 43 4.10 29.84 17.43
C ASN A 43 4.85 31.12 17.10
N GLU A 44 5.89 31.07 16.27
CA GLU A 44 6.60 32.26 15.77
C GLU A 44 5.71 33.16 14.93
N ILE A 45 4.94 32.60 13.99
CA ILE A 45 4.01 33.36 13.14
C ILE A 45 2.91 34.00 13.98
N VAL A 46 2.31 33.24 14.91
CA VAL A 46 1.26 33.78 15.80
C VAL A 46 1.84 34.85 16.73
N ARG A 47 3.05 34.65 17.27
CA ARG A 47 3.74 35.67 18.09
C ARG A 47 4.01 36.94 17.29
N ALA A 48 4.57 36.83 16.09
CA ALA A 48 4.86 37.97 15.23
C ALA A 48 3.59 38.77 14.89
N LEU A 49 2.52 38.09 14.49
CA LEU A 49 1.22 38.72 14.20
C LEU A 49 0.60 39.34 15.45
N SER A 50 0.72 38.70 16.62
CA SER A 50 0.24 39.27 17.88
C SER A 50 1.05 40.50 18.33
N GLY A 51 2.35 40.56 18.02
CA GLY A 51 3.19 41.73 18.26
C GLY A 51 2.77 42.91 17.38
N GLN A 52 2.60 42.69 16.08
CA GLN A 52 2.09 43.71 15.15
C GLN A 52 0.69 44.22 15.55
N ARG A 53 -0.16 43.34 16.10
CA ARG A 53 -1.48 43.73 16.63
C ARG A 53 -1.35 44.70 17.81
N ALA A 54 -0.40 44.45 18.70
CA ALA A 54 -0.17 45.30 19.87
C ALA A 54 0.34 46.69 19.42
N GLU A 55 1.27 46.73 18.48
CA GLU A 55 1.82 47.98 17.92
C GLU A 55 0.74 48.84 17.25
N ILE A 56 -0.11 48.24 16.40
CA ILE A 56 -1.23 48.96 15.76
C ILE A 56 -2.25 49.46 16.78
N ARG A 57 -2.50 48.69 17.85
CA ARG A 57 -3.41 49.13 18.94
C ARG A 57 -2.84 50.30 19.73
N GLU A 58 -1.55 50.30 20.00
CA GLU A 58 -0.86 51.40 20.67
C GLU A 58 -0.90 52.68 19.82
N ALA A 59 -0.57 52.56 18.52
CA ALA A 59 -0.66 53.68 17.58
C ALA A 59 -2.09 54.24 17.47
N LEU A 60 -3.11 53.37 17.51
CA LEU A 60 -4.51 53.78 17.48
C LEU A 60 -4.92 54.50 18.78
N ALA A 61 -4.42 54.08 19.94
CA ALA A 61 -4.62 54.76 21.21
C ALA A 61 -4.00 56.16 21.22
N ASP A 62 -2.79 56.31 20.66
CA ASP A 62 -2.12 57.61 20.52
C ASP A 62 -2.89 58.57 19.59
N VAL A 63 -3.43 58.08 18.47
CA VAL A 63 -4.28 58.87 17.58
C VAL A 63 -5.54 59.34 18.30
N HIS A 64 -6.19 58.46 19.08
CA HIS A 64 -7.36 58.84 19.89
C HIS A 64 -7.03 59.95 20.88
N HIS A 65 -5.91 59.82 21.60
CA HIS A 65 -5.52 60.85 22.57
C HIS A 65 -5.24 62.20 21.89
N ARG A 66 -4.58 62.20 20.72
CA ARG A 66 -4.37 63.42 19.91
C ARG A 66 -5.70 64.04 19.43
N GLN A 67 -6.65 63.22 19.00
CA GLN A 67 -7.98 63.69 18.57
C GLN A 67 -8.78 64.33 19.71
N GLU A 68 -8.77 63.72 20.90
CA GLU A 68 -9.42 64.28 22.08
C GLU A 68 -8.86 65.66 22.45
N LYS A 69 -7.54 65.81 22.40
CA LYS A 69 -6.87 67.09 22.65
C LYS A 69 -7.24 68.16 21.61
N LEU A 70 -7.25 67.81 20.32
CA LEU A 70 -7.66 68.72 19.25
C LEU A 70 -9.12 69.16 19.41
N LEU A 71 -10.02 68.25 19.79
CA LEU A 71 -11.42 68.57 20.08
C LEU A 71 -11.57 69.58 21.24
N GLN A 72 -10.78 69.43 22.29
CA GLN A 72 -10.73 70.38 23.41
C GLN A 72 -10.22 71.76 22.98
N GLU A 73 -9.21 71.82 22.11
CA GLU A 73 -8.66 73.07 21.59
C GLU A 73 -9.64 73.78 20.63
N ILE A 74 -10.29 73.04 19.73
CA ILE A 74 -11.32 73.56 18.81
C ILE A 74 -12.48 74.17 19.62
N THR A 75 -12.97 73.46 20.64
CA THR A 75 -14.08 73.95 21.46
C THR A 75 -13.68 75.20 22.27
N ALA A 76 -12.44 75.28 22.75
CA ALA A 76 -11.92 76.47 23.43
C ALA A 76 -11.81 77.68 22.50
N GLU A 77 -11.29 77.51 21.28
CA GLU A 77 -11.14 78.62 20.31
C GLU A 77 -12.48 79.07 19.73
N LYS A 78 -13.42 78.14 19.46
CA LYS A 78 -14.81 78.50 19.07
C LYS A 78 -15.48 79.37 20.14
N LYS A 79 -15.33 79.02 21.42
CA LYS A 79 -15.86 79.80 22.53
C LYS A 79 -15.26 81.21 22.60
N ARG A 80 -13.96 81.37 22.28
CA ARG A 80 -13.31 82.69 22.20
C ARG A 80 -13.83 83.53 21.03
N ALA A 81 -14.04 82.92 19.86
CA ALA A 81 -14.63 83.60 18.70
C ALA A 81 -16.07 84.08 18.99
N GLU A 82 -16.88 83.23 19.64
CA GLU A 82 -18.25 83.59 20.06
C GLU A 82 -18.28 84.74 21.07
N GLN A 83 -17.35 84.74 22.04
CA GLN A 83 -17.20 85.84 23.00
C GLN A 83 -16.84 87.16 22.31
N ALA A 84 -15.88 87.13 21.38
CA ALA A 84 -15.49 88.31 20.59
C ALA A 84 -16.66 88.82 19.73
N ALA A 85 -17.40 87.93 19.07
CA ALA A 85 -18.60 88.27 18.30
C ALA A 85 -19.70 88.91 19.17
N GLY A 86 -19.89 88.40 20.39
CA GLY A 86 -20.81 88.98 21.36
C GLY A 86 -20.43 90.40 21.79
N VAL A 87 -19.13 90.68 21.97
CA VAL A 87 -18.61 92.01 22.29
C VAL A 87 -18.79 92.98 21.11
N ILE A 88 -18.45 92.55 19.88
CA ILE A 88 -18.66 93.36 18.66
C ILE A 88 -20.14 93.72 18.50
N ARG A 89 -21.06 92.76 18.74
CA ARG A 89 -22.50 93.01 18.66
C ARG A 89 -22.96 94.05 19.68
N LYS A 90 -22.52 93.94 20.94
CA LYS A 90 -22.82 94.93 21.98
C LYS A 90 -22.29 96.33 21.64
N LEU A 91 -21.06 96.42 21.12
CA LEU A 91 -20.46 97.69 20.71
C LEU A 91 -21.20 98.31 19.51
N ARG A 92 -21.68 97.49 18.57
CA ARG A 92 -22.49 97.94 17.42
C ARG A 92 -23.89 98.38 17.83
N ASP A 93 -24.53 97.71 18.79
CA ASP A 93 -25.86 98.10 19.31
C ASP A 93 -25.79 99.41 20.11
N LEU A 94 -24.64 99.71 20.75
CA LEU A 94 -24.37 100.99 21.41
C LEU A 94 -24.10 102.11 20.41
N GLU A 95 -23.66 101.81 19.18
CA GLU A 95 -23.45 102.77 18.10
C GLU A 95 -24.78 103.10 17.38
N SER A 96 -25.77 103.57 18.15
CA SER A 96 -27.09 103.98 17.64
C SER A 96 -26.95 105.16 16.67
N THR A 97 -27.76 105.19 15.62
CA THR A 97 -27.75 106.18 14.53
C THR A 97 -27.86 107.64 15.02
N TRP A 98 -28.33 107.86 16.26
CA TRP A 98 -28.40 109.16 16.93
C TRP A 98 -27.07 109.63 17.55
N ASP A 99 -26.21 108.72 18.02
CA ASP A 99 -24.92 109.07 18.64
C ASP A 99 -23.88 109.56 17.63
N LYS A 100 -24.03 109.21 16.35
CA LYS A 100 -23.20 109.76 15.27
C LYS A 100 -23.38 111.27 15.05
N PHE A 101 -24.50 111.83 15.51
CA PHE A 101 -24.79 113.26 15.39
C PHE A 101 -24.59 114.05 16.70
N VAL A 102 -24.64 113.41 17.88
CA VAL A 102 -24.63 114.09 19.20
C VAL A 102 -23.50 113.62 20.14
N GLY A 103 -22.78 112.56 19.78
CA GLY A 103 -21.81 111.89 20.66
C GLY A 103 -20.41 112.51 20.75
N ASN A 104 -19.68 112.16 21.81
CA ASN A 104 -18.33 112.62 22.11
C ASN A 104 -17.27 111.97 21.18
N PRO A 105 -16.48 112.73 20.40
CA PRO A 105 -15.56 112.18 19.38
C PRO A 105 -14.45 111.27 19.92
N GLU A 106 -14.07 111.37 21.20
CA GLU A 106 -13.05 110.51 21.80
C GLU A 106 -13.57 109.08 22.11
N GLN A 107 -14.82 108.94 22.54
CA GLN A 107 -15.44 107.63 22.80
C GLN A 107 -15.68 106.83 21.52
N GLN A 108 -16.01 107.51 20.43
CA GLN A 108 -16.21 106.86 19.13
C GLN A 108 -14.92 106.27 18.58
N LYS A 109 -13.78 106.97 18.74
CA LYS A 109 -12.46 106.42 18.36
C LYS A 109 -12.10 105.22 19.21
N ALA A 110 -12.29 105.28 20.53
CA ALA A 110 -12.00 104.15 21.43
C ALA A 110 -12.88 102.92 21.13
N ASN A 111 -14.17 103.12 20.83
CA ASN A 111 -15.08 102.04 20.45
C ASN A 111 -14.72 101.44 19.07
N ALA A 112 -14.34 102.27 18.10
CA ALA A 112 -13.88 101.81 16.79
C ALA A 112 -12.57 100.99 16.91
N GLU A 113 -11.63 101.44 17.74
CA GLU A 113 -10.39 100.69 18.01
C GLU A 113 -10.66 99.36 18.74
N GLN A 114 -11.59 99.33 19.71
CA GLN A 114 -11.98 98.08 20.38
C GLN A 114 -12.70 97.12 19.44
N MET A 115 -13.57 97.62 18.55
CA MET A 115 -14.21 96.79 17.52
C MET A 115 -13.17 96.21 16.58
N ALA A 116 -12.22 97.01 16.08
CA ALA A 116 -11.15 96.53 15.21
C ALA A 116 -10.30 95.44 15.90
N ARG A 117 -9.95 95.62 17.18
CA ARG A 117 -9.21 94.59 17.96
C ARG A 117 -10.01 93.31 18.15
N MET A 118 -11.30 93.42 18.44
CA MET A 118 -12.16 92.24 18.62
C MET A 118 -12.44 91.54 17.30
N GLU A 119 -12.51 92.28 16.19
CA GLU A 119 -12.64 91.73 14.84
C GLU A 119 -11.36 91.00 14.41
N THR A 120 -10.18 91.54 14.69
CA THR A 120 -8.91 90.81 14.49
C THR A 120 -8.83 89.55 15.34
N LEU A 121 -9.24 89.60 16.62
CA LEU A 121 -9.28 88.42 17.49
C LEU A 121 -10.27 87.37 17.00
N ARG A 122 -11.42 87.78 16.45
CA ARG A 122 -12.40 86.87 15.89
C ARG A 122 -11.85 86.17 14.64
N LEU A 123 -11.24 86.93 13.73
CA LEU A 123 -10.65 86.38 12.50
C LEU A 123 -9.47 85.45 12.80
N ASP A 124 -8.62 85.78 13.76
CA ASP A 124 -7.52 84.91 14.20
C ASP A 124 -8.05 83.62 14.84
N ALA A 125 -9.10 83.71 15.66
CA ALA A 125 -9.73 82.54 16.27
C ALA A 125 -10.43 81.64 15.22
N GLU A 126 -11.16 82.23 14.26
CA GLU A 126 -11.78 81.50 13.15
C GLU A 126 -10.74 80.80 12.27
N THR A 127 -9.60 81.45 11.99
CA THR A 127 -8.49 80.88 11.22
C THR A 127 -7.88 79.68 11.96
N LYS A 128 -7.60 79.82 13.26
CA LYS A 128 -7.10 78.72 14.09
C LYS A 128 -8.07 77.56 14.20
N VAL A 129 -9.38 77.83 14.29
CA VAL A 129 -10.40 76.78 14.28
C VAL A 129 -10.36 76.01 12.96
N ALA A 130 -10.25 76.69 11.82
CA ALA A 130 -10.14 76.02 10.51
C ALA A 130 -8.88 75.16 10.40
N GLU A 131 -7.73 75.64 10.90
CA GLU A 131 -6.48 74.86 10.95
C GLU A 131 -6.60 73.61 11.83
N LEU A 132 -7.21 73.75 13.02
CA LEU A 132 -7.43 72.64 13.95
C LEU A 132 -8.45 71.62 13.40
N GLU A 133 -9.50 72.06 12.72
CA GLU A 133 -10.47 71.18 12.06
C GLU A 133 -9.83 70.40 10.90
N ALA A 134 -8.92 71.03 10.14
CA ALA A 134 -8.14 70.34 9.12
C ALA A 134 -7.15 69.33 9.72
N ALA A 135 -6.55 69.63 10.88
CA ALA A 135 -5.71 68.68 11.62
C ALA A 135 -6.52 67.50 12.18
N TYR A 136 -7.72 67.75 12.73
CA TYR A 136 -8.62 66.71 13.22
C TYR A 136 -9.07 65.77 12.10
N THR A 137 -9.42 66.33 10.94
CA THR A 137 -9.81 65.54 9.76
C THR A 137 -8.65 64.66 9.29
N ARG A 138 -7.41 65.16 9.27
CA ARG A 138 -6.23 64.32 8.97
C ARG A 138 -6.07 63.18 9.98
N GLY A 139 -6.26 63.46 11.27
CA GLY A 139 -6.25 62.43 12.31
C GLY A 139 -7.33 61.35 12.12
N THR A 140 -8.51 61.70 11.62
CA THR A 140 -9.56 60.70 11.33
C THR A 140 -9.15 59.74 10.20
N TRP A 141 -8.46 60.23 9.16
CA TRP A 141 -7.94 59.37 8.10
C TRP A 141 -6.85 58.42 8.60
N GLU A 142 -5.96 58.89 9.49
CA GLU A 142 -4.95 58.04 10.14
C GLU A 142 -5.61 56.93 10.97
N ARG A 143 -6.62 57.27 11.77
CA ARG A 143 -7.37 56.30 12.59
C ARG A 143 -8.04 55.22 11.74
N ASP A 144 -8.80 55.62 10.73
CA ASP A 144 -9.55 54.69 9.88
C ASP A 144 -8.60 53.76 9.10
N GLY A 145 -7.42 54.25 8.71
CA GLY A 145 -6.34 53.45 8.13
C GLY A 145 -5.81 52.37 9.10
N LEU A 146 -5.58 52.73 10.36
CA LEU A 146 -5.12 51.80 11.41
C LEU A 146 -6.19 50.76 11.78
N GLU A 147 -7.46 51.15 11.88
CA GLU A 147 -8.58 50.22 12.12
C GLU A 147 -8.70 49.17 11.01
N LEU A 148 -8.56 49.59 9.75
CA LEU A 148 -8.62 48.70 8.61
C LEU A 148 -7.42 47.73 8.56
N ALA A 149 -6.23 48.20 8.95
CA ALA A 149 -5.05 47.36 9.12
C ALA A 149 -5.24 46.33 10.25
N LEU A 150 -5.80 46.75 11.39
CA LEU A 150 -6.10 45.87 12.52
C LEU A 150 -7.09 44.77 12.14
N GLY A 151 -8.17 45.10 11.42
CA GLY A 151 -9.16 44.12 10.97
C GLY A 151 -8.58 43.09 9.98
N LYS A 152 -7.68 43.51 9.09
CA LYS A 152 -6.92 42.59 8.22
C LYS A 152 -6.01 41.65 9.02
N LEU A 153 -5.39 42.16 10.07
CA LEU A 153 -4.51 41.35 10.93
C LEU A 153 -5.31 40.33 11.75
N GLU A 154 -6.47 40.72 12.30
CA GLU A 154 -7.34 39.80 13.05
C GLU A 154 -7.92 38.67 12.18
N THR A 155 -8.23 38.97 10.91
CA THR A 155 -8.63 37.92 9.94
C THR A 155 -7.48 36.99 9.57
N GLN A 156 -6.23 37.45 9.56
CA GLN A 156 -5.07 36.58 9.36
C GLN A 156 -4.80 35.68 10.58
N ILE A 157 -4.89 36.22 11.79
CA ILE A 157 -4.71 35.45 13.04
C ILE A 157 -5.76 34.34 13.15
N THR A 158 -7.02 34.65 12.88
CA THR A 158 -8.12 33.66 12.91
C THR A 158 -7.93 32.58 11.84
N LYS A 159 -7.49 32.92 10.63
CA LYS A 159 -7.15 31.93 9.59
C LYS A 159 -5.97 31.04 10.00
N ALA A 160 -4.93 31.62 10.60
CA ALA A 160 -3.79 30.85 11.10
C ALA A 160 -4.20 29.87 12.19
N GLN A 161 -5.09 30.28 13.11
CA GLN A 161 -5.62 29.42 14.18
C GLN A 161 -6.62 28.36 13.67
N ALA A 162 -7.34 28.63 12.58
CA ALA A 162 -8.34 27.74 12.01
C ALA A 162 -7.77 26.60 11.14
N GLN A 163 -6.48 26.60 10.78
CA GLN A 163 -5.79 25.50 10.10
C GLN A 163 -5.58 24.26 11.02
N ARG A 164 -6.63 23.86 11.73
CA ARG A 164 -6.61 23.18 13.02
C ARG A 164 -6.66 21.64 12.96
N SER A 165 -6.25 20.99 11.88
CA SER A 165 -6.04 19.53 11.95
C SER A 165 -4.71 19.12 11.33
N LYS A 166 -3.67 19.08 12.18
CA LYS A 166 -2.34 18.54 11.87
C LYS A 166 -2.45 17.21 11.11
N ILE A 167 -3.36 16.34 11.55
CA ILE A 167 -3.61 15.03 10.95
C ILE A 167 -4.13 15.14 9.52
N MET A 168 -5.09 16.03 9.24
CA MET A 168 -5.64 16.17 7.88
C MET A 168 -4.60 16.78 6.94
N HIS A 169 -3.80 17.75 7.41
CA HIS A 169 -2.72 18.33 6.62
C HIS A 169 -1.69 17.27 6.20
N TYR A 170 -1.23 16.43 7.13
CA TYR A 170 -0.29 15.35 6.82
C TYR A 170 -0.91 14.24 5.98
N LEU A 171 -2.20 13.93 6.15
CA LEU A 171 -2.92 12.98 5.29
C LEU A 171 -3.06 13.48 3.86
N GLU A 172 -3.42 14.74 3.67
CA GLU A 172 -3.56 15.36 2.36
C GLU A 172 -2.21 15.46 1.65
N GLN A 173 -1.16 15.85 2.37
CA GLN A 173 0.20 15.88 1.84
C GLN A 173 0.73 14.47 1.52
N ALA A 174 0.40 13.47 2.35
CA ALA A 174 0.70 12.07 2.10
C ALA A 174 0.00 11.57 0.83
N TRP A 175 -1.29 11.87 0.68
CA TRP A 175 -2.09 11.52 -0.48
C TRP A 175 -1.54 12.13 -1.76
N GLU A 176 -1.30 13.44 -1.79
CA GLU A 176 -0.81 14.15 -2.98
C GLU A 176 0.53 13.60 -3.50
N ARG A 177 1.44 13.22 -2.59
CA ARG A 177 2.72 12.62 -2.96
C ARG A 177 2.62 11.16 -3.38
N SER A 178 1.68 10.40 -2.82
CA SER A 178 1.63 8.94 -3.00
C SER A 178 0.53 8.45 -3.96
N LYS A 179 -0.43 9.30 -4.36
CA LYS A 179 -1.59 8.91 -5.17
C LYS A 179 -1.24 8.16 -6.45
N TRP A 180 -0.19 8.56 -7.16
CA TRP A 180 0.25 7.88 -8.38
C TRP A 180 0.90 6.52 -8.11
N TRP A 181 1.66 6.40 -7.03
CA TRP A 181 2.23 5.12 -6.60
C TRP A 181 1.13 4.16 -6.13
N ILE A 182 0.18 4.65 -5.35
CA ILE A 182 -0.99 3.89 -4.91
C ILE A 182 -1.80 3.42 -6.13
N ALA A 183 -2.09 4.32 -7.08
CA ALA A 183 -2.77 3.97 -8.32
C ALA A 183 -2.00 2.91 -9.11
N GLY A 184 -0.67 3.04 -9.23
CA GLY A 184 0.19 2.07 -9.90
C GLY A 184 0.18 0.68 -9.23
N VAL A 185 0.29 0.63 -7.90
CA VAL A 185 0.24 -0.63 -7.14
C VAL A 185 -1.14 -1.28 -7.24
N LEU A 186 -2.22 -0.50 -7.15
CA LEU A 186 -3.57 -1.00 -7.34
C LEU A 186 -3.77 -1.56 -8.75
N ALA A 187 -3.34 -0.81 -9.77
CA ALA A 187 -3.40 -1.26 -11.15
C ALA A 187 -2.62 -2.58 -11.33
N LEU A 188 -1.41 -2.70 -10.77
CA LEU A 188 -0.63 -3.92 -10.81
C LEU A 188 -1.30 -5.08 -10.03
N TYR A 189 -1.94 -4.82 -8.91
CA TYR A 189 -2.62 -5.85 -8.12
C TYR A 189 -3.87 -6.41 -8.82
N PHE A 190 -4.62 -5.56 -9.53
CA PHE A 190 -5.81 -5.97 -10.28
C PHE A 190 -5.47 -6.55 -11.64
N PHE A 191 -4.65 -5.85 -12.42
CA PHE A 191 -4.36 -6.20 -13.81
C PHE A 191 -3.08 -7.03 -13.97
N GLY A 192 -2.15 -6.99 -13.02
CA GLY A 192 -0.87 -7.69 -13.09
C GLY A 192 -0.99 -9.18 -13.40
N PRO A 193 -1.85 -9.97 -12.71
CA PRO A 193 -2.04 -11.38 -13.05
C PRO A 193 -2.54 -11.60 -14.48
N SER A 194 -3.44 -10.74 -14.96
CA SER A 194 -4.00 -10.82 -16.32
C SER A 194 -2.96 -10.43 -17.37
N VAL A 195 -2.22 -9.35 -17.14
CA VAL A 195 -1.11 -8.90 -18.00
C VAL A 195 -0.01 -9.95 -18.03
N ALA A 196 0.34 -10.54 -16.89
CA ALA A 196 1.32 -11.62 -16.81
C ALA A 196 0.87 -12.86 -17.59
N LYS A 197 -0.39 -13.29 -17.47
CA LYS A 197 -0.96 -14.37 -18.29
C LYS A 197 -0.89 -14.03 -19.77
N LEU A 198 -1.26 -12.81 -20.16
CA LEU A 198 -1.25 -12.35 -21.54
C LEU A 198 0.17 -12.38 -22.11
N PHE A 199 1.14 -11.82 -21.37
CA PHE A 199 2.54 -11.83 -21.72
C PHE A 199 3.11 -13.26 -21.83
N LEU A 200 2.81 -14.12 -20.85
CA LEU A 200 3.27 -15.51 -20.87
C LEU A 200 2.68 -16.29 -22.06
N TYR A 201 1.40 -16.08 -22.37
CA TYR A 201 0.71 -16.81 -23.44
C TYR A 201 1.08 -16.32 -24.85
N TYR A 202 1.14 -15.00 -25.06
CA TYR A 202 1.35 -14.41 -26.39
C TYR A 202 2.82 -14.13 -26.70
N ALA A 203 3.65 -13.79 -25.71
CA ALA A 203 5.06 -13.48 -25.93
C ALA A 203 5.98 -14.65 -25.58
N MET A 204 5.89 -15.19 -24.37
CA MET A 204 6.84 -16.21 -23.89
C MET A 204 6.59 -17.61 -24.44
N ALA A 205 5.33 -18.05 -24.50
CA ALA A 205 5.00 -19.40 -24.93
C ALA A 205 5.48 -19.71 -26.37
N PRO A 206 5.33 -18.82 -27.38
CA PRO A 206 5.88 -19.06 -28.71
C PRO A 206 7.41 -19.25 -28.73
N ILE A 207 8.14 -18.48 -27.92
CA ILE A 207 9.61 -18.58 -27.81
C ILE A 207 9.99 -19.94 -27.23
N ILE A 208 9.32 -20.37 -26.17
CA ILE A 208 9.55 -21.68 -25.52
C ILE A 208 9.20 -22.84 -26.45
N MET A 209 8.10 -22.70 -27.20
CA MET A 209 7.66 -23.68 -28.19
C MET A 209 8.63 -23.85 -29.35
N ARG A 210 9.57 -22.94 -29.59
CA ARG A 210 10.65 -23.14 -30.56
C ARG A 210 11.88 -23.84 -29.97
N GLY A 211 12.00 -23.88 -28.65
CA GLY A 211 13.13 -24.51 -27.95
C GLY A 211 13.21 -26.03 -28.13
N ARG A 212 14.40 -26.60 -27.89
CA ARG A 212 14.63 -28.05 -27.92
C ARG A 212 13.91 -28.77 -26.77
N PRO A 213 13.35 -29.98 -26.99
CA PRO A 213 12.73 -30.75 -25.92
C PRO A 213 13.75 -31.12 -24.84
N VAL A 214 13.24 -31.34 -23.62
CA VAL A 214 14.00 -31.88 -22.50
C VAL A 214 14.06 -33.39 -22.65
N ARG A 215 15.24 -33.89 -23.02
CA ARG A 215 15.59 -35.30 -23.00
C ARG A 215 16.64 -35.52 -21.92
N LEU A 216 16.33 -36.36 -20.93
CA LEU A 216 17.16 -36.48 -19.72
C LEU A 216 18.27 -37.54 -19.88
N ASN A 217 17.98 -38.62 -20.61
CA ASN A 217 18.97 -39.63 -20.97
C ASN A 217 18.65 -40.15 -22.38
N PRO A 218 19.52 -39.90 -23.38
CA PRO A 218 19.27 -40.36 -24.75
C PRO A 218 19.37 -41.87 -24.92
N ALA A 219 20.02 -42.60 -24.01
CA ALA A 219 20.05 -44.05 -24.06
C ALA A 219 18.68 -44.63 -23.69
N ALA A 220 18.02 -45.25 -24.66
CA ALA A 220 16.79 -45.99 -24.43
C ALA A 220 17.11 -47.27 -23.64
N GLY A 221 16.87 -47.24 -22.34
CA GLY A 221 16.95 -48.42 -21.48
C GLY A 221 15.73 -49.34 -21.67
N ALA A 222 15.74 -50.48 -20.96
CA ALA A 222 14.59 -51.37 -20.91
C ALA A 222 13.33 -50.62 -20.45
N LEU A 223 12.21 -50.84 -21.14
CA LEU A 223 10.96 -50.18 -20.80
C LEU A 223 10.40 -50.74 -19.49
N PRO A 224 9.80 -49.88 -18.64
CA PRO A 224 9.13 -50.33 -17.43
C PRO A 224 7.89 -51.16 -17.78
N GLU A 225 7.64 -52.20 -17.00
CA GLU A 225 6.37 -52.93 -17.04
C GLU A 225 5.37 -52.27 -16.10
N VAL A 226 4.11 -52.18 -16.52
CA VAL A 226 3.08 -51.47 -15.77
C VAL A 226 1.88 -52.37 -15.60
N GLY A 227 1.52 -52.62 -14.35
CA GLY A 227 0.31 -53.34 -13.97
C GLY A 227 -0.95 -52.51 -14.15
N ALA A 228 -2.09 -53.18 -14.16
CA ALA A 228 -3.39 -52.52 -14.18
C ALA A 228 -3.61 -51.65 -12.95
N SER A 229 -4.31 -50.53 -13.15
CA SER A 229 -4.76 -49.65 -12.07
C SER A 229 -5.89 -50.31 -11.28
N ARG A 230 -5.80 -50.31 -9.95
CA ARG A 230 -6.75 -50.97 -9.04
C ARG A 230 -6.94 -50.17 -7.77
N VAL A 231 -8.13 -50.19 -7.17
CA VAL A 231 -8.40 -49.53 -5.88
C VAL A 231 -7.62 -50.19 -4.73
N SER A 232 -7.39 -51.50 -4.84
CA SER A 232 -6.59 -52.27 -3.90
C SER A 232 -5.54 -53.10 -4.66
N LEU A 233 -4.32 -53.14 -4.13
CA LEU A 233 -3.19 -53.85 -4.68
C LEU A 233 -2.60 -54.76 -3.61
N ASP A 234 -2.53 -56.05 -3.90
CA ASP A 234 -1.81 -57.01 -3.06
C ASP A 234 -0.37 -57.16 -3.56
N VAL A 235 0.60 -57.01 -2.65
CA VAL A 235 2.03 -57.02 -2.97
C VAL A 235 2.72 -58.16 -2.23
N PRO A 236 3.25 -59.17 -2.94
CA PRO A 236 3.98 -60.26 -2.31
C PRO A 236 5.37 -59.79 -1.82
N LEU A 237 5.65 -60.14 -0.57
CA LEU A 237 6.90 -59.97 0.15
C LEU A 237 7.53 -61.33 0.42
N ARG A 238 8.62 -61.61 -0.30
CA ARG A 238 9.48 -62.78 -0.07
C ARG A 238 10.62 -62.43 0.86
N GLU A 239 11.21 -63.46 1.46
CA GLU A 239 12.39 -63.29 2.30
C GLU A 239 13.47 -62.45 1.59
N GLY A 240 14.01 -61.47 2.32
CA GLY A 240 14.97 -60.50 1.78
C GLY A 240 14.36 -59.28 1.09
N ASN A 241 13.11 -59.33 0.61
CA ASN A 241 12.45 -58.17 0.03
C ASN A 241 12.11 -57.12 1.08
N ARG A 242 12.09 -55.86 0.66
CA ARG A 242 11.70 -54.72 1.49
C ARG A 242 10.69 -53.88 0.76
N LEU A 243 9.62 -53.51 1.45
CA LEU A 243 8.64 -52.54 0.96
C LEU A 243 8.66 -51.32 1.87
N TRP A 244 8.80 -50.14 1.27
CA TRP A 244 8.53 -48.88 1.96
C TRP A 244 7.23 -48.32 1.43
N ILE A 245 6.28 -48.03 2.31
CA ILE A 245 4.98 -47.48 1.92
C ILE A 245 4.59 -46.34 2.84
N ARG A 246 3.85 -45.37 2.32
CA ARG A 246 3.20 -44.34 3.14
C ARG A 246 2.08 -45.00 3.96
N GLU A 247 2.01 -44.70 5.24
CA GLU A 247 1.05 -45.29 6.19
C GLU A 247 -0.39 -45.27 5.69
N ARG A 248 -0.84 -44.15 5.12
CA ARG A 248 -2.21 -43.98 4.59
C ARG A 248 -2.65 -45.01 3.52
N PHE A 249 -1.69 -45.70 2.90
CA PHE A 249 -1.96 -46.70 1.86
C PHE A 249 -1.82 -48.14 2.37
N LEU A 250 -1.38 -48.35 3.61
CA LEU A 250 -1.28 -49.67 4.21
C LEU A 250 -2.67 -50.06 4.75
N GLN A 251 -3.32 -51.04 4.13
CA GLN A 251 -4.62 -51.52 4.60
C GLN A 251 -4.48 -52.71 5.54
N SER A 252 -3.73 -53.73 5.12
CA SER A 252 -3.43 -54.91 5.94
C SER A 252 -2.08 -55.50 5.56
N SER A 253 -1.52 -56.27 6.48
CA SER A 253 -0.29 -57.03 6.31
C SER A 253 -0.41 -58.32 7.09
N ASP A 254 0.15 -59.40 6.58
CA ASP A 254 0.21 -60.66 7.30
C ASP A 254 0.99 -60.52 8.63
N GLU A 255 0.70 -61.40 9.60
CA GLU A 255 1.29 -61.37 10.95
C GLU A 255 2.81 -61.57 10.94
N GLY A 256 3.34 -62.25 9.91
CA GLY A 256 4.77 -62.48 9.72
C GLY A 256 5.54 -61.26 9.24
N VAL A 257 4.93 -60.07 9.11
CA VAL A 257 5.59 -58.86 8.60
C VAL A 257 6.02 -57.93 9.74
N VAL A 258 7.34 -57.72 9.85
CA VAL A 258 7.94 -56.76 10.79
C VAL A 258 7.82 -55.34 10.21
N LYS A 259 7.24 -54.44 11.01
CA LYS A 259 7.03 -53.02 10.66
C LYS A 259 8.08 -52.15 11.34
N LYS A 260 8.66 -51.20 10.61
CA LYS A 260 9.55 -50.19 11.18
C LYS A 260 9.26 -48.83 10.55
N THR A 261 9.09 -47.81 11.37
CA THR A 261 8.91 -46.44 10.88
C THR A 261 10.24 -45.88 10.36
N ARG A 262 10.18 -45.28 9.18
CA ARG A 262 11.27 -44.58 8.53
C ARG A 262 10.83 -43.14 8.26
N PHE A 263 11.43 -42.19 8.98
CA PHE A 263 11.04 -40.78 8.91
C PHE A 263 11.10 -40.16 7.50
N LEU A 264 12.07 -40.56 6.67
CA LEU A 264 12.20 -40.10 5.29
C LEU A 264 12.58 -41.23 4.35
N LEU A 265 12.02 -41.24 3.14
CA LEU A 265 12.43 -42.19 2.10
C LEU A 265 13.94 -42.09 1.81
N ASP A 266 14.48 -40.88 1.61
CA ASP A 266 15.92 -40.68 1.39
C ASP A 266 16.38 -39.35 2.02
N TRP A 267 17.31 -39.43 2.97
CA TRP A 267 17.91 -38.29 3.65
C TRP A 267 18.73 -37.38 2.74
N LYS A 268 19.06 -37.81 1.51
CA LYS A 268 19.71 -36.95 0.50
C LYS A 268 18.76 -35.94 -0.14
N ILE A 269 17.44 -36.10 0.06
CA ILE A 269 16.39 -35.24 -0.54
C ILE A 269 15.29 -34.86 0.47
N PRO A 270 15.64 -34.34 1.66
CA PRO A 270 14.70 -34.20 2.78
C PRO A 270 13.53 -33.27 2.46
N PHE A 271 13.80 -32.10 1.87
CA PHE A 271 12.77 -31.16 1.45
C PHE A 271 11.81 -31.73 0.39
N THR A 272 12.32 -32.59 -0.50
CA THR A 272 11.47 -33.28 -1.47
C THR A 272 10.54 -34.24 -0.78
N CYS A 273 11.09 -35.08 0.09
CA CYS A 273 10.33 -36.08 0.83
C CYS A 273 9.22 -35.42 1.64
N LEU A 274 9.53 -34.30 2.32
CA LEU A 274 8.54 -33.51 3.03
C LEU A 274 7.44 -32.96 2.09
N ALA A 275 7.83 -32.25 1.03
CA ALA A 275 6.88 -31.64 0.10
C ALA A 275 6.00 -32.66 -0.65
N SER A 276 6.51 -33.88 -0.87
CA SER A 276 5.76 -34.95 -1.55
C SER A 276 5.04 -35.91 -0.60
N GLY A 277 5.17 -35.72 0.73
CA GLY A 277 4.61 -36.60 1.74
C GLY A 277 5.20 -38.02 1.74
N LEU A 278 6.48 -38.15 1.37
CA LEU A 278 7.33 -39.34 1.53
C LEU A 278 8.07 -39.29 2.88
N THR A 279 7.35 -38.84 3.90
CA THR A 279 7.74 -38.81 5.30
C THR A 279 7.03 -39.94 6.02
N GLU A 280 7.57 -40.38 7.16
CA GLU A 280 6.94 -41.37 8.04
C GLU A 280 6.49 -42.63 7.27
N MET A 281 7.37 -43.11 6.40
CA MET A 281 7.10 -44.31 5.63
C MET A 281 7.24 -45.54 6.52
N ILE A 282 6.38 -46.51 6.34
CA ILE A 282 6.46 -47.82 7.00
C ILE A 282 7.36 -48.71 6.15
N GLU A 283 8.49 -49.14 6.72
CA GLU A 283 9.31 -50.21 6.19
C GLU A 283 8.73 -51.56 6.64
N LEU A 284 8.37 -52.38 5.67
CA LEU A 284 7.82 -53.71 5.83
C LEU A 284 8.85 -54.74 5.38
N LYS A 285 9.10 -55.73 6.22
CA LYS A 285 10.00 -56.86 5.96
C LYS A 285 9.36 -58.14 6.48
N PRO A 286 9.40 -59.24 5.72
CA PRO A 286 9.00 -60.53 6.27
C PRO A 286 9.96 -60.92 7.42
N ALA A 287 9.41 -61.53 8.46
CA ALA A 287 10.18 -62.21 9.49
C ALA A 287 10.97 -63.37 8.86
N LYS A 288 12.10 -63.72 9.47
CA LYS A 288 12.91 -64.85 9.01
C LYS A 288 12.07 -66.13 8.99
N ALA A 289 12.18 -66.92 7.92
CA ALA A 289 11.44 -68.17 7.74
C ALA A 289 9.89 -68.07 7.67
N ALA A 290 9.32 -66.88 7.45
CA ALA A 290 7.86 -66.70 7.37
C ALA A 290 7.25 -67.09 6.00
N GLY A 291 8.04 -67.55 5.02
CA GLY A 291 7.55 -67.85 3.67
C GLY A 291 7.17 -66.58 2.88
N GLU A 292 6.33 -66.73 1.84
CA GLU A 292 5.80 -65.61 1.07
C GLU A 292 4.65 -64.95 1.87
N GLN A 293 4.82 -63.66 2.16
CA GLN A 293 3.88 -62.85 2.93
C GLN A 293 3.20 -61.84 2.03
N HIS A 294 1.96 -61.50 2.32
CA HIS A 294 1.14 -60.59 1.52
C HIS A 294 0.88 -59.28 2.26
N VAL A 295 0.78 -58.20 1.49
CA VAL A 295 0.48 -56.86 2.01
C VAL A 295 -0.51 -56.21 1.08
N THR A 296 -1.71 -55.93 1.61
CA THR A 296 -2.78 -55.28 0.87
C THR A 296 -2.67 -53.77 1.03
N LEU A 297 -2.64 -53.08 -0.10
CA LEU A 297 -2.48 -51.65 -0.21
C LEU A 297 -3.75 -51.02 -0.77
N SER A 298 -4.30 -50.03 -0.09
CA SER A 298 -5.41 -49.22 -0.60
C SER A 298 -5.48 -47.90 0.15
N ASN A 299 -6.11 -46.89 -0.44
CA ASN A 299 -6.34 -45.62 0.24
C ASN A 299 -7.73 -45.60 0.90
N GLN A 300 -7.77 -45.73 2.22
CA GLN A 300 -9.04 -45.74 2.97
C GLN A 300 -9.73 -44.37 3.02
N ALA A 301 -8.95 -43.28 2.97
CA ALA A 301 -9.48 -41.93 3.12
C ALA A 301 -10.09 -41.36 1.83
N ASN A 302 -9.70 -41.89 0.66
CA ASN A 302 -10.22 -41.41 -0.62
C ASN A 302 -10.41 -42.58 -1.61
N PRO A 303 -11.66 -43.03 -1.82
CA PRO A 303 -11.98 -44.12 -2.74
C PRO A 303 -11.66 -43.85 -4.21
N HIS A 304 -11.47 -42.58 -4.61
CA HIS A 304 -11.15 -42.23 -5.98
C HIS A 304 -9.65 -42.41 -6.31
N ILE A 305 -8.82 -42.77 -5.34
CA ILE A 305 -7.41 -43.02 -5.57
C ILE A 305 -7.20 -44.50 -5.89
N GLU A 306 -6.64 -44.75 -7.06
CA GLU A 306 -6.24 -46.08 -7.49
C GLU A 306 -4.72 -46.21 -7.48
N LEU A 307 -4.26 -47.45 -7.28
CA LEU A 307 -2.87 -47.84 -7.23
C LEU A 307 -2.49 -48.61 -8.50
N ALA A 308 -1.28 -48.35 -9.00
CA ALA A 308 -0.67 -49.13 -10.07
C ALA A 308 0.76 -49.53 -9.69
N LEU A 309 1.12 -50.76 -10.01
CA LEU A 309 2.46 -51.30 -9.83
C LEU A 309 3.29 -51.08 -11.10
N ILE A 310 4.43 -50.42 -10.97
CA ILE A 310 5.41 -50.29 -12.05
C ILE A 310 6.66 -51.07 -11.70
N THR A 311 6.99 -52.07 -12.50
CA THR A 311 8.21 -52.86 -12.36
C THR A 311 9.32 -52.26 -13.23
N LEU A 312 10.37 -51.77 -12.58
CA LEU A 312 11.61 -51.37 -13.21
C LEU A 312 12.56 -52.56 -13.19
N GLY A 313 12.86 -53.13 -14.35
CA GLY A 313 13.91 -54.13 -14.51
C GLY A 313 15.31 -53.53 -14.40
N GLU A 314 16.34 -54.36 -14.54
CA GLU A 314 17.72 -53.90 -14.60
C GLU A 314 17.96 -53.02 -15.83
N GLY A 315 18.65 -51.89 -15.66
CA GLY A 315 18.84 -50.90 -16.72
C GLY A 315 17.59 -50.06 -17.06
N SER A 316 16.41 -50.40 -16.50
CA SER A 316 15.21 -49.60 -16.65
C SER A 316 15.24 -48.38 -15.73
N THR A 317 14.76 -47.25 -16.24
CA THR A 317 14.69 -46.00 -15.49
C THR A 317 13.39 -45.28 -15.77
N LEU A 318 12.83 -44.64 -14.75
CA LEU A 318 11.61 -43.86 -14.85
C LEU A 318 11.77 -42.52 -14.16
N VAL A 319 11.44 -41.45 -14.87
CA VAL A 319 11.32 -40.12 -14.26
C VAL A 319 9.91 -40.00 -13.70
N LEU A 320 9.81 -39.71 -12.41
CA LEU A 320 8.54 -39.71 -11.68
C LEU A 320 8.44 -38.47 -10.79
N ARG A 321 7.25 -37.86 -10.71
CA ARG A 321 6.96 -36.85 -9.69
C ARG A 321 6.73 -37.54 -8.34
N PRO A 322 7.53 -37.23 -7.30
CA PRO A 322 7.50 -37.97 -6.03
C PRO A 322 6.14 -37.95 -5.29
N SER A 323 5.26 -36.97 -5.56
CA SER A 323 3.95 -36.86 -4.91
C SER A 323 3.00 -38.02 -5.25
N PHE A 324 3.16 -38.64 -6.42
CA PHE A 324 2.37 -39.78 -6.86
C PHE A 324 2.92 -41.12 -6.37
N LEU A 325 4.08 -41.13 -5.72
CA LEU A 325 4.64 -42.35 -5.16
C LEU A 325 3.91 -42.72 -3.87
N ALA A 326 3.31 -43.91 -3.83
CA ALA A 326 2.69 -44.48 -2.64
C ALA A 326 3.69 -45.38 -1.88
N GLY A 327 4.53 -46.10 -2.61
CA GLY A 327 5.56 -46.97 -2.02
C GLY A 327 6.58 -47.50 -3.02
N ILE A 328 7.62 -48.16 -2.52
CA ILE A 328 8.68 -48.80 -3.30
C ILE A 328 8.98 -50.16 -2.69
N ALA A 329 8.96 -51.22 -3.50
CA ALA A 329 9.50 -52.52 -3.15
C ALA A 329 10.84 -52.77 -3.84
N THR A 330 11.79 -53.30 -3.09
CA THR A 330 13.13 -53.67 -3.58
C THR A 330 13.48 -55.08 -3.15
N GLU A 331 14.34 -55.70 -3.94
CA GLU A 331 14.94 -57.00 -3.64
C GLU A 331 16.09 -56.86 -2.63
N GLN A 332 16.47 -58.00 -2.05
CA GLN A 332 17.42 -58.11 -0.95
C GLN A 332 18.71 -57.30 -1.15
N GLY A 333 19.03 -56.46 -0.16
CA GLY A 333 20.28 -55.69 -0.10
C GLY A 333 20.40 -54.52 -1.08
N ARG A 334 19.46 -54.38 -2.04
CA ARG A 334 19.51 -53.31 -3.04
C ARG A 334 18.95 -52.01 -2.47
N LYS A 335 19.75 -50.95 -2.55
CA LYS A 335 19.30 -49.59 -2.20
C LYS A 335 18.59 -48.96 -3.39
N VAL A 336 17.45 -48.31 -3.15
CA VAL A 336 16.79 -47.48 -4.15
C VAL A 336 17.75 -46.39 -4.61
N ARG A 337 18.02 -46.34 -5.92
CA ARG A 337 18.86 -45.31 -6.52
C ARG A 337 17.97 -44.25 -7.14
N ILE A 338 17.98 -43.05 -6.56
CA ILE A 338 17.26 -41.89 -7.07
C ILE A 338 18.29 -40.90 -7.62
N ARG A 339 18.27 -40.67 -8.93
CA ARG A 339 19.08 -39.65 -9.60
C ARG A 339 18.30 -38.34 -9.69
N ARG A 340 19.01 -37.23 -9.51
CA ARG A 340 18.47 -35.88 -9.60
C ARG A 340 18.95 -35.25 -10.89
N ARG A 341 18.03 -34.80 -11.74
CA ARG A 341 18.35 -34.10 -12.98
C ARG A 341 17.89 -32.66 -12.89
N TRP A 342 18.84 -31.75 -12.71
CA TRP A 342 18.60 -30.31 -12.66
C TRP A 342 18.54 -29.71 -14.06
N GLN A 343 17.60 -28.80 -14.30
CA GLN A 343 17.39 -28.11 -15.57
C GLN A 343 17.38 -26.57 -15.40
N ILE A 344 18.08 -26.05 -14.38
CA ILE A 344 18.08 -24.62 -13.99
C ILE A 344 18.53 -23.71 -15.16
N PHE A 345 19.45 -24.19 -16.00
CA PHE A 345 19.96 -23.42 -17.14
C PHE A 345 19.07 -23.47 -18.39
N ARG A 346 17.87 -24.07 -18.31
CA ARG A 346 16.90 -24.09 -19.41
C ARG A 346 15.76 -23.14 -19.13
N TRP A 347 15.51 -22.22 -20.07
CA TRP A 347 14.39 -21.27 -19.99
C TRP A 347 13.03 -21.96 -19.76
N GLN A 348 12.84 -23.15 -20.33
CA GLN A 348 11.62 -23.95 -20.16
C GLN A 348 11.31 -24.27 -18.69
N ALA A 349 12.34 -24.52 -17.88
CA ALA A 349 12.18 -24.85 -16.47
C ALA A 349 11.71 -23.66 -15.63
N TRP A 350 12.05 -22.43 -16.03
CA TRP A 350 11.62 -21.20 -15.35
C TRP A 350 10.14 -20.89 -15.59
N VAL A 351 9.62 -21.23 -16.77
CA VAL A 351 8.21 -20.99 -17.09
C VAL A 351 7.31 -22.04 -16.45
N THR A 352 7.74 -23.30 -16.39
CA THR A 352 6.98 -24.36 -15.71
C THR A 352 7.29 -24.46 -14.22
N MET A 353 8.23 -23.64 -13.71
CA MET A 353 8.83 -23.76 -12.37
C MET A 353 9.35 -25.19 -12.04
N GLN A 354 9.62 -26.01 -13.07
CA GLN A 354 10.03 -27.40 -12.94
C GLN A 354 11.54 -27.53 -13.14
N PHE A 355 12.30 -27.17 -12.11
CA PHE A 355 13.77 -27.14 -12.16
C PHE A 355 14.45 -28.51 -12.00
N ARG A 356 13.70 -29.51 -11.53
CA ARG A 356 14.27 -30.80 -11.13
C ARG A 356 13.36 -31.97 -11.51
N TYR A 357 14.01 -33.04 -11.93
CA TYR A 357 13.38 -34.33 -12.21
C TYR A 357 14.03 -35.41 -11.36
N PHE A 358 13.21 -36.36 -10.88
CA PHE A 358 13.66 -37.50 -10.08
C PHE A 358 13.58 -38.75 -10.94
N GLU A 359 14.74 -39.31 -11.27
CA GLU A 359 14.88 -40.53 -12.05
C GLU A 359 15.12 -41.69 -11.09
N PHE A 360 14.16 -42.60 -11.02
CA PHE A 360 14.25 -43.86 -10.29
C PHE A 360 14.93 -44.90 -11.18
N VAL A 361 15.98 -45.51 -10.66
CA VAL A 361 16.78 -46.50 -11.38
C VAL A 361 16.46 -47.89 -10.85
N GLY A 362 16.08 -48.79 -11.76
CA GLY A 362 15.83 -50.19 -11.44
C GLY A 362 17.10 -50.97 -11.10
N PRO A 363 16.97 -52.19 -10.56
CA PRO A 363 15.71 -52.92 -10.40
C PRO A 363 14.92 -52.51 -9.14
N ALA A 364 13.64 -52.18 -9.31
CA ALA A 364 12.73 -51.80 -8.23
C ALA A 364 11.26 -51.87 -8.68
N ARG A 365 10.33 -52.12 -7.77
CA ARG A 365 8.89 -52.02 -8.02
C ARG A 365 8.35 -50.74 -7.37
N LEU A 366 7.81 -49.83 -8.16
CA LEU A 366 7.23 -48.57 -7.70
C LEU A 366 5.72 -48.71 -7.62
N ILE A 367 5.12 -48.33 -6.50
CA ILE A 367 3.66 -48.29 -6.33
C ILE A 367 3.24 -46.84 -6.46
N LEU A 368 2.42 -46.55 -7.47
CA LEU A 368 1.95 -45.21 -7.78
C LEU A 368 0.48 -45.06 -7.40
N ALA A 369 0.11 -43.88 -6.91
CA ALA A 369 -1.26 -43.50 -6.62
C ALA A 369 -1.71 -42.41 -7.59
N GLY A 370 -2.83 -42.64 -8.28
CA GLY A 370 -3.44 -41.68 -9.22
C GLY A 370 -4.91 -41.45 -8.91
N SER A 371 -5.39 -40.22 -9.08
CA SER A 371 -6.82 -39.91 -8.97
C SER A 371 -7.56 -40.44 -10.21
N ARG A 372 -8.52 -41.35 -10.03
CA ARG A 372 -9.27 -42.03 -11.10
C ARG A 372 -8.40 -42.87 -12.03
N GLY A 373 -7.34 -43.46 -11.47
CA GLY A 373 -6.50 -44.42 -12.17
C GLY A 373 -5.15 -43.90 -12.64
N VAL A 374 -4.28 -44.85 -12.98
CA VAL A 374 -2.99 -44.62 -13.63
C VAL A 374 -3.05 -45.22 -15.03
N ARG A 375 -2.91 -44.36 -16.05
CA ARG A 375 -2.89 -44.76 -17.46
C ARG A 375 -1.49 -44.61 -18.03
N VAL A 376 -1.05 -45.63 -18.76
CA VAL A 376 0.24 -45.62 -19.45
C VAL A 376 0.02 -45.67 -20.95
N GLU A 377 0.80 -44.87 -21.65
CA GLU A 377 0.71 -44.72 -23.08
C GLU A 377 2.11 -44.84 -23.68
N ARG A 378 2.24 -45.68 -24.70
CA ARG A 378 3.48 -45.82 -25.47
C ARG A 378 3.42 -44.85 -26.65
N LEU A 379 4.32 -43.88 -26.65
CA LEU A 379 4.42 -42.89 -27.73
C LEU A 379 5.44 -43.40 -28.75
N ALA A 380 4.99 -43.71 -29.96
CA ALA A 380 5.85 -44.20 -31.04
C ALA A 380 6.19 -43.09 -32.05
N ALA A 381 5.19 -42.56 -32.78
CA ALA A 381 5.42 -41.61 -33.87
C ALA A 381 4.76 -40.24 -33.67
N THR A 382 3.63 -40.16 -32.95
CA THR A 382 2.88 -38.92 -32.76
C THR A 382 3.10 -38.33 -31.38
N ALA A 383 3.39 -37.03 -31.35
CA ALA A 383 3.48 -36.28 -30.11
C ALA A 383 2.09 -36.18 -29.45
N ARG A 384 2.04 -36.30 -28.12
CA ARG A 384 0.80 -36.16 -27.36
C ARG A 384 0.90 -35.04 -26.34
N ARG A 385 -0.18 -34.28 -26.21
CA ARG A 385 -0.35 -33.26 -25.17
C ARG A 385 -1.02 -33.87 -23.95
N THR A 386 -0.56 -33.47 -22.78
CA THR A 386 -1.14 -33.85 -21.50
C THR A 386 -1.06 -32.66 -20.55
N ASN A 387 -1.99 -32.58 -19.61
CA ASN A 387 -1.91 -31.59 -18.55
C ASN A 387 -0.69 -31.93 -17.67
N GLN A 388 0.12 -30.91 -17.35
CA GLN A 388 1.28 -31.06 -16.48
C GLN A 388 0.90 -31.67 -15.13
N ASP A 389 -0.28 -31.33 -14.58
CA ASP A 389 -0.74 -31.85 -13.29
C ASP A 389 -1.25 -33.29 -13.35
N ALA A 390 -1.69 -33.75 -14.53
CA ALA A 390 -2.05 -35.15 -14.77
C ALA A 390 -0.83 -36.03 -15.12
N THR A 391 0.34 -35.43 -15.33
CA THR A 391 1.54 -36.17 -15.73
C THR A 391 2.29 -36.71 -14.52
N ILE A 392 2.20 -38.02 -14.33
CA ILE A 392 2.83 -38.74 -13.22
C ILE A 392 4.34 -38.94 -13.46
N GLY A 393 4.70 -39.40 -14.65
CA GLY A 393 6.09 -39.70 -15.02
C GLY A 393 6.26 -40.05 -16.49
N PHE A 394 7.50 -40.20 -16.92
CA PHE A 394 7.88 -40.56 -18.30
C PHE A 394 9.26 -41.24 -18.32
N THR A 395 9.58 -41.93 -19.40
CA THR A 395 10.90 -42.54 -19.58
C THR A 395 11.94 -41.47 -19.95
N PRO A 396 13.17 -41.50 -19.41
CA PRO A 396 14.17 -40.44 -19.63
C PRO A 396 14.56 -40.15 -21.09
N ALA A 397 14.33 -41.11 -21.99
CA ALA A 397 14.60 -40.99 -23.43
C ALA A 397 13.51 -40.25 -24.21
N LEU A 398 12.33 -40.04 -23.60
CA LEU A 398 11.23 -39.32 -24.22
C LEU A 398 11.52 -37.82 -24.33
N ASP A 399 11.17 -37.24 -25.46
CA ASP A 399 11.20 -35.79 -25.66
C ASP A 399 10.04 -35.13 -24.91
N TYR A 400 10.35 -34.50 -23.78
CA TYR A 400 9.38 -33.75 -22.99
C TYR A 400 9.50 -32.25 -23.25
N LYS A 401 8.39 -31.58 -23.61
CA LYS A 401 8.42 -30.16 -23.92
C LYS A 401 7.15 -29.45 -23.46
N PRO A 402 7.25 -28.31 -22.74
CA PRO A 402 6.10 -27.46 -22.49
C PRO A 402 5.64 -26.82 -23.79
N VAL A 403 4.33 -26.85 -24.00
CA VAL A 403 3.66 -26.19 -25.13
C VAL A 403 2.59 -25.27 -24.58
N ARG A 404 2.26 -24.22 -25.35
CA ARG A 404 1.15 -23.33 -25.00
C ARG A 404 -0.14 -24.14 -24.89
N ALA A 405 -0.98 -23.80 -23.91
CA ALA A 405 -2.35 -24.29 -23.86
C ALA A 405 -3.10 -23.91 -25.15
N GLU A 406 -4.11 -24.71 -25.51
CA GLU A 406 -4.91 -24.46 -26.71
C GLU A 406 -5.80 -23.23 -26.54
N THR A 407 -6.28 -23.01 -25.31
CA THR A 407 -7.10 -21.87 -24.95
C THR A 407 -6.40 -21.02 -23.89
N PHE A 408 -6.66 -19.72 -23.90
CA PHE A 408 -6.10 -18.77 -22.93
C PHE A 408 -6.77 -18.86 -21.56
N TRP A 409 -8.06 -19.19 -21.52
CA TRP A 409 -8.90 -19.19 -20.32
C TRP A 409 -8.96 -20.55 -19.60
N GLY A 410 -8.05 -21.47 -19.93
CA GLY A 410 -7.99 -22.83 -19.39
C GLY A 410 -7.42 -22.93 -17.97
#